data_AF-A0A7R8ZY75-F1
#
_entry.id   AF-A0A7R8ZY75-F1
#
_cell.length_a   1.000
_cell.length_b   1.000
_cell.length_c   1.000
_cell.angle_alpha   90.00
_cell.angle_beta   90.00
_cell.angle_gamma   90.00
#
_symmetry.space_group_name_H-M   'P 1'
#
loop_
_entity.id
_entity.type
_entity.pdbx_description
1 polymer ?
#
loop_
_entity_poly.entity_id
_entity_poly.type
_entity_poly.pdbx_seq_one_letter_code
_entity_poly.pdbx_strand_id
1 'polypeptide(L)'
;MESDRSSQSNVNGEESCEADEGAADSSPFSFTVDDAKRALSDILSAFHNPQNATKLNEASTAAGDDMVKHMQLVFPMATDMQLDVITKYGFQKGGDGLIRFVQMIKAYEEDDPEIGQLFSQVKAMLMPPMLSAS
;
A
#
# COMPACT_ATOMS: atom_id res chain seq x y z
N MET A 1 -36.11 9.04 -62.16
CA MET A 1 -35.40 7.78 -61.88
C MET A 1 -35.70 7.42 -60.43
N GLU A 2 -36.70 6.59 -60.12
CA GLU A 2 -36.71 5.11 -60.29
C GLU A 2 -35.43 4.50 -59.67
N SER A 3 -35.45 3.58 -58.72
CA SER A 3 -36.41 2.50 -58.48
C SER A 3 -36.34 1.98 -57.04
N ASP A 4 -37.49 1.55 -56.54
CA ASP A 4 -37.68 0.43 -55.60
C ASP A 4 -36.77 -0.78 -55.92
N ARG A 5 -36.26 -1.44 -54.87
CA ARG A 5 -36.13 -2.90 -54.90
C ARG A 5 -36.33 -3.52 -53.52
N SER A 6 -37.40 -4.31 -53.50
CA SER A 6 -37.96 -5.21 -52.53
C SER A 6 -36.99 -6.21 -51.86
N SER A 7 -37.30 -6.50 -50.60
CA SER A 7 -37.59 -7.82 -50.01
C SER A 7 -36.60 -9.00 -50.06
N GLN A 8 -36.62 -9.71 -48.92
CA GLN A 8 -36.45 -11.17 -48.68
C GLN A 8 -35.12 -11.73 -48.14
N SER A 9 -35.17 -12.06 -46.85
CA SER A 9 -35.13 -13.41 -46.26
C SER A 9 -34.16 -14.48 -46.81
N ASN A 10 -33.25 -14.97 -45.95
CA ASN A 10 -33.03 -16.38 -45.52
C ASN A 10 -31.66 -16.47 -44.80
N VAL A 11 -31.56 -16.93 -43.55
CA VAL A 11 -31.51 -18.32 -43.03
C VAL A 11 -30.21 -19.08 -43.37
N ASN A 12 -29.68 -19.73 -42.32
CA ASN A 12 -28.44 -20.53 -42.15
C ASN A 12 -27.17 -19.69 -41.93
N GLY A 13 -26.37 -19.94 -40.90
CA GLY A 13 -26.15 -21.19 -40.18
C GLY A 13 -24.70 -21.59 -40.42
N GLU A 14 -23.78 -20.94 -39.71
CA GLU A 14 -22.39 -21.36 -39.63
C GLU A 14 -21.90 -21.18 -38.20
N GLU A 15 -21.87 -22.33 -37.53
CA GLU A 15 -21.05 -22.67 -36.40
C GLU A 15 -19.58 -22.34 -36.70
N SER A 16 -18.87 -21.71 -35.76
CA SER A 16 -17.59 -22.22 -35.23
C SER A 16 -16.81 -21.16 -34.46
N CYS A 17 -16.09 -21.70 -33.47
CA CYS A 17 -14.89 -21.17 -32.81
C CYS A 17 -15.10 -20.15 -31.69
N GLU A 18 -15.11 -20.70 -30.48
CA GLU A 18 -14.41 -20.19 -29.30
C GLU A 18 -13.47 -19.00 -29.58
N ALA A 19 -13.83 -17.85 -29.05
CA ALA A 19 -12.87 -16.93 -28.48
C ALA A 19 -13.13 -16.91 -26.98
N ASP A 20 -12.38 -17.78 -26.30
CA ASP A 20 -11.96 -17.62 -24.92
C ASP A 20 -11.29 -16.23 -24.79
N GLU A 21 -12.07 -15.20 -24.54
CA GLU A 21 -11.55 -13.98 -23.92
C GLU A 21 -11.76 -14.14 -22.43
N GLY A 22 -10.84 -14.88 -21.81
CA GLY A 22 -10.59 -14.80 -20.39
C GLY A 22 -10.43 -13.32 -20.03
N ALA A 23 -11.48 -12.76 -19.43
CA ALA A 23 -11.46 -11.44 -18.84
C ALA A 23 -10.30 -11.42 -17.84
N ALA A 24 -9.19 -10.80 -18.23
CA ALA A 24 -8.13 -10.47 -17.31
C ALA A 24 -8.78 -9.63 -16.21
N ASP A 25 -8.83 -10.20 -15.00
CA ASP A 25 -9.28 -9.56 -13.77
C ASP A 25 -8.52 -8.23 -13.63
N SER A 26 -9.18 -7.18 -14.12
CA SER A 26 -8.72 -5.79 -14.06
C SER A 26 -9.58 -5.08 -13.04
N SER A 27 -9.74 -5.70 -11.88
CA SER A 27 -10.30 -5.04 -10.71
C SER A 27 -9.44 -3.82 -10.39
N PRO A 28 -9.98 -2.59 -10.40
CA PRO A 28 -9.20 -1.42 -10.03
C PRO A 28 -8.71 -1.57 -8.59
N PHE A 29 -7.41 -1.36 -8.37
CA PHE A 29 -6.84 -1.33 -7.03
C PHE A 29 -7.64 -0.35 -6.16
N SER A 30 -8.31 -0.88 -5.14
CA SER A 30 -9.08 -0.12 -4.18
C SER A 30 -8.47 -0.31 -2.81
N PHE A 31 -8.21 0.82 -2.14
CA PHE A 31 -7.68 0.89 -0.79
C PHE A 31 -8.54 1.90 -0.08
N THR A 32 -9.18 1.52 1.02
CA THR A 32 -10.19 2.34 1.70
C THR A 32 -9.67 2.95 3.01
N VAL A 33 -10.44 3.83 3.62
CA VAL A 33 -10.16 4.39 4.96
C VAL A 33 -10.03 3.27 6.01
N ASP A 34 -10.88 2.25 5.94
CA ASP A 34 -10.83 1.11 6.87
C ASP A 34 -9.56 0.26 6.64
N ASP A 35 -9.15 0.07 5.38
CA ASP A 35 -7.87 -0.57 5.05
C ASP A 35 -6.68 0.24 5.56
N ALA A 36 -6.73 1.57 5.48
CA ALA A 36 -5.71 2.45 6.01
C ALA A 36 -5.51 2.30 7.52
N LYS A 37 -6.61 2.29 8.29
CA LYS A 37 -6.56 2.07 9.74
C LYS A 37 -5.99 0.70 10.09
N ARG A 38 -6.45 -0.36 9.41
CA ARG A 38 -5.93 -1.71 9.59
C ARG A 38 -4.46 -1.82 9.23
N ALA A 39 -4.05 -1.27 8.09
CA ALA A 39 -2.66 -1.33 7.64
C ALA A 39 -1.71 -0.60 8.60
N LEU A 40 -2.08 0.60 9.08
CA LEU A 40 -1.27 1.32 10.07
C LEU A 40 -1.20 0.56 11.40
N SER A 41 -2.30 -0.03 11.84
CA SER A 41 -2.34 -0.87 13.05
C SER A 41 -1.47 -2.13 12.91
N ASP A 42 -1.48 -2.75 11.75
CA ASP A 42 -0.66 -3.91 11.43
C ASP A 42 0.84 -3.54 11.36
N ILE A 43 1.18 -2.36 10.84
CA ILE A 43 2.56 -1.85 10.85
C ILE A 43 3.03 -1.66 12.30
N LEU A 44 2.23 -1.01 13.15
CA LEU A 44 2.56 -0.84 14.57
C LEU A 44 2.71 -2.20 15.26
N SER A 45 1.84 -3.16 14.95
CA SER A 45 1.92 -4.52 15.48
C SER A 45 3.18 -5.24 15.00
N ALA A 46 3.58 -5.03 13.74
CA ALA A 46 4.81 -5.57 13.19
C ALA A 46 6.05 -4.99 13.88
N PHE A 47 6.07 -3.68 14.19
CA PHE A 47 7.15 -3.07 14.95
C PHE A 47 7.25 -3.60 16.39
N HIS A 48 6.11 -3.83 17.04
CA HIS A 48 6.07 -4.31 18.43
C HIS A 48 6.17 -5.82 18.60
N ASN A 49 6.15 -6.60 17.51
CA ASN A 49 6.41 -8.04 17.59
C ASN A 49 7.80 -8.27 18.21
N PRO A 50 7.95 -9.20 19.18
CA PRO A 50 9.21 -9.41 19.91
C PRO A 50 10.46 -9.53 19.02
N GLN A 51 10.37 -10.22 17.89
CA GLN A 51 11.50 -10.39 16.98
C GLN A 51 11.91 -9.07 16.33
N ASN A 52 10.93 -8.27 15.89
CA ASN A 52 11.17 -7.01 15.19
C ASN A 52 11.55 -5.89 16.18
N ALA A 53 10.87 -5.83 17.31
CA ALA A 53 11.17 -4.90 18.40
C ALA A 53 12.61 -5.07 18.88
N THR A 54 13.07 -6.31 19.03
CA THR A 54 14.48 -6.59 19.41
C THR A 54 15.45 -6.02 18.38
N LYS A 55 15.25 -6.31 17.09
CA LYS A 55 16.10 -5.80 16.00
C LYS A 55 16.12 -4.28 15.91
N LEU A 56 14.94 -3.65 15.99
CA LEU A 56 14.81 -2.19 15.96
C LEU A 56 15.51 -1.54 17.17
N ASN A 57 15.37 -2.14 18.36
CA ASN A 57 16.03 -1.64 19.57
C ASN A 57 17.55 -1.81 19.52
N GLU A 58 18.06 -2.94 19.03
CA GLU A 58 19.50 -3.16 18.82
C GLU A 58 20.08 -2.16 17.82
N ALA A 59 19.40 -1.96 16.68
CA ALA A 59 19.79 -0.97 15.67
C ALA A 59 19.74 0.46 16.22
N SER A 60 18.72 0.80 17.00
CA SER A 60 18.58 2.11 17.66
C SER A 60 19.68 2.34 18.69
N THR A 61 20.00 1.32 19.50
CA THR A 61 21.11 1.37 20.47
C THR A 61 22.46 1.53 19.77
N ALA A 62 22.68 0.83 18.65
CA ALA A 62 23.90 0.95 17.85
C ALA A 62 24.04 2.31 17.15
N ALA A 63 22.92 2.93 16.76
CA ALA A 63 22.89 4.28 16.21
C ALA A 63 23.16 5.34 17.28
N GLY A 64 22.62 5.17 18.49
CA GLY A 64 22.68 6.19 19.54
C GLY A 64 21.99 7.47 19.11
N ASP A 65 22.62 8.63 19.37
CA ASP A 65 22.12 9.95 18.97
C ASP A 65 22.50 10.33 17.52
N ASP A 66 23.26 9.47 16.83
CA ASP A 66 23.71 9.73 15.46
C ASP A 66 22.53 9.53 14.49
N MET A 67 21.95 10.65 14.07
CA MET A 67 20.83 10.67 13.13
C MET A 67 21.16 9.97 11.80
N VAL A 68 22.40 10.08 11.32
CA VAL A 68 22.82 9.44 10.06
C VAL A 68 22.85 7.93 10.26
N LYS A 69 23.37 7.44 11.40
CA LYS A 69 23.30 6.00 11.71
C LYS A 69 21.87 5.51 11.91
N HIS A 70 20.99 6.32 12.51
CA HIS A 70 19.58 5.94 12.65
C HIS A 70 18.94 5.75 11.27
N MET A 71 19.22 6.66 10.33
CA MET A 71 18.78 6.54 8.93
C MET A 71 19.45 5.37 8.17
N GLN A 72 20.64 4.92 8.59
CA GLN A 72 21.34 3.80 7.95
C GLN A 72 21.00 2.43 8.54
N LEU A 73 20.62 2.37 9.82
CA LEU A 73 20.41 1.13 10.56
C LEU A 73 18.93 0.86 10.85
N VAL A 74 18.22 1.86 11.38
CA VAL A 74 16.83 1.69 11.84
C VAL A 74 15.86 1.89 10.69
N PHE A 75 16.03 2.98 9.93
CA PHE A 75 15.12 3.32 8.84
C PHE A 75 14.96 2.21 7.79
N PRO A 76 16.01 1.58 7.22
CA PRO A 76 15.83 0.52 6.24
C PRO A 76 15.11 -0.71 6.82
N MET A 77 15.42 -1.10 8.06
CA MET A 77 14.74 -2.24 8.71
C MET A 77 13.25 -1.97 8.90
N ALA A 78 12.90 -0.78 9.39
CA ALA A 78 11.51 -0.41 9.61
C ALA A 78 10.77 -0.22 8.27
N THR A 79 11.45 0.27 7.24
CA THR A 79 10.92 0.37 5.87
C THR A 79 10.59 -1.02 5.32
N ASP A 80 11.48 -2.01 5.48
CA ASP A 80 11.22 -3.39 5.05
C ASP A 80 9.99 -3.98 5.74
N MET A 81 9.85 -3.76 7.05
CA MET A 81 8.67 -4.20 7.81
C MET A 81 7.38 -3.53 7.32
N GLN A 82 7.42 -2.23 7.00
CA GLN A 82 6.28 -1.53 6.41
C GLN A 82 5.91 -2.13 5.05
N LEU A 83 6.89 -2.36 4.19
CA LEU A 83 6.70 -2.97 2.87
C LEU A 83 6.05 -4.35 2.97
N ASP A 84 6.52 -5.21 3.86
CA ASP A 84 5.92 -6.54 4.05
C ASP A 84 4.47 -6.47 4.57
N VAL A 85 4.10 -5.44 5.33
CA VAL A 85 2.70 -5.24 5.75
C VAL A 85 1.84 -4.74 4.59
N ILE A 86 2.23 -3.66 3.91
CA ILE A 86 1.37 -3.02 2.90
C ILE A 86 1.12 -3.91 1.66
N THR A 87 2.01 -4.87 1.40
CA THR A 87 1.77 -5.87 0.32
C THR A 87 0.52 -6.72 0.55
N LYS A 88 0.11 -6.93 1.81
CA LYS A 88 -1.15 -7.61 2.16
C LYS A 88 -2.39 -6.81 1.75
N TYR A 89 -2.22 -5.50 1.56
CA TYR A 89 -3.25 -4.55 1.15
C TYR A 89 -3.17 -4.24 -0.36
N GLY A 90 -2.43 -5.06 -1.12
CA GLY A 90 -2.32 -4.94 -2.58
C GLY A 90 -1.30 -3.91 -3.08
N PHE A 91 -0.51 -3.30 -2.21
CA PHE A 91 0.60 -2.44 -2.64
C PHE A 91 1.75 -3.29 -3.19
N GLN A 92 2.45 -2.75 -4.19
CA GLN A 92 3.66 -3.38 -4.69
C GLN A 92 4.80 -3.28 -3.67
N LYS A 93 5.65 -4.31 -3.63
CA LYS A 93 6.89 -4.26 -2.84
C LYS A 93 7.86 -3.26 -3.48
N GLY A 94 8.44 -2.38 -2.67
CA GLY A 94 9.42 -1.38 -3.11
C GLY A 94 9.00 0.06 -2.81
N GLY A 95 9.92 0.99 -3.08
CA GLY A 95 9.77 2.40 -2.73
C GLY A 95 8.50 3.05 -3.29
N ASP A 96 8.15 2.77 -4.54
CA ASP A 96 6.95 3.33 -5.18
C ASP A 96 5.65 2.90 -4.49
N GLY A 97 5.58 1.64 -4.05
CA GLY A 97 4.44 1.13 -3.29
C GLY A 97 4.30 1.83 -1.93
N LEU A 98 5.42 2.04 -1.24
CA LEU A 98 5.43 2.78 0.03
C LEU A 98 5.06 4.26 -0.16
N ILE A 99 5.57 4.91 -1.20
CA ILE A 99 5.24 6.30 -1.53
C ILE A 99 3.74 6.42 -1.79
N ARG A 100 3.17 5.52 -2.60
CA ARG A 100 1.73 5.50 -2.89
C ARG A 100 0.90 5.26 -1.63
N PHE A 101 1.32 4.33 -0.78
CA PHE A 101 0.68 4.09 0.52
C PHE A 101 0.67 5.36 1.36
N VAL A 102 1.82 6.01 1.54
CA VAL A 102 1.95 7.25 2.32
C VAL A 102 1.08 8.37 1.75
N GLN A 103 0.99 8.51 0.42
CA GLN A 103 0.11 9.50 -0.22
C GLN A 103 -1.36 9.26 0.10
N MET A 104 -1.81 8.00 0.06
CA MET A 104 -3.19 7.62 0.39
C MET A 104 -3.49 7.88 1.87
N ILE A 105 -2.57 7.51 2.77
CA ILE A 105 -2.70 7.80 4.21
C ILE A 105 -2.84 9.31 4.45
N LYS A 106 -2.01 10.12 3.79
CA LYS A 106 -2.09 11.59 3.89
C LYS A 106 -3.43 12.15 3.40
N ALA A 107 -3.99 11.60 2.33
CA ALA A 107 -5.30 12.03 1.86
C ALA A 107 -6.42 11.66 2.86
N TYR A 108 -6.31 10.49 3.52
CA TYR A 108 -7.32 10.06 4.49
C TYR A 108 -7.18 10.71 5.87
N GLU A 109 -5.97 11.10 6.28
CA GLU A 109 -5.77 11.76 7.60
C GLU A 109 -6.37 13.17 7.65
N GLU A 110 -6.68 13.79 6.50
CA GLU A 110 -7.36 15.09 6.43
C GLU A 110 -8.80 15.02 6.97
N ASP A 111 -9.50 13.91 6.72
CA ASP A 111 -10.91 13.71 7.10
C ASP A 111 -11.08 12.72 8.27
N ASP A 112 -10.07 11.89 8.56
CA ASP A 112 -10.11 10.87 9.62
C ASP A 112 -8.96 11.06 10.65
N PRO A 113 -9.25 11.61 11.83
CA PRO A 113 -8.22 11.92 12.83
C PRO A 113 -7.56 10.67 13.43
N GLU A 114 -8.22 9.50 13.37
CA GLU A 114 -7.64 8.25 13.86
C GLU A 114 -6.48 7.81 12.96
N ILE A 115 -6.63 7.97 11.64
CA ILE A 115 -5.54 7.72 10.68
C ILE A 115 -4.36 8.64 10.98
N GLY A 116 -4.59 9.93 11.24
CA GLY A 116 -3.53 10.86 11.62
C GLY A 116 -2.80 10.46 12.90
N GLN A 117 -3.53 9.98 13.91
CA GLN A 117 -2.94 9.47 15.16
C GLN A 117 -2.10 8.21 14.93
N LEU A 118 -2.62 7.22 14.20
CA LEU A 118 -1.91 5.99 13.88
C LEU A 118 -0.66 6.27 13.03
N PHE A 119 -0.79 7.13 12.02
CA PHE A 119 0.32 7.47 11.15
C PHE A 119 1.42 8.24 11.88
N SER A 120 1.06 9.11 12.82
CA SER A 120 2.02 9.80 13.68
C SER A 120 2.80 8.85 14.58
N GLN A 121 2.15 7.82 15.13
CA GLN A 121 2.84 6.76 15.89
C GLN A 121 3.81 5.97 15.02
N VAL A 122 3.41 5.62 13.78
CA VAL A 122 4.29 4.95 12.82
C VAL A 122 5.51 5.83 12.49
N LYS A 123 5.32 7.13 12.26
CA LYS A 123 6.42 8.08 12.01
C LYS A 123 7.36 8.21 13.22
N ALA A 124 6.82 8.25 14.43
CA ALA A 124 7.60 8.38 15.65
C ALA A 124 8.58 7.21 15.86
N MET A 125 8.25 6.02 15.34
CA MET A 125 9.16 4.85 15.36
C MET A 125 10.32 4.97 14.35
N LEU A 126 10.16 5.78 13.31
CA LEU A 126 11.16 5.99 12.25
C LEU A 126 12.05 7.20 12.48
N MET A 127 11.54 8.18 13.22
CA MET A 127 12.28 9.39 13.54
C MET A 127 13.18 9.12 14.74
N PRO A 128 14.45 9.58 14.71
CA PRO A 128 15.27 9.59 15.91
C PRO A 128 14.52 10.35 17.01
N PRO A 129 14.71 10.00 18.29
CA PRO A 129 14.25 10.83 19.39
C PRO A 129 14.97 12.18 19.27
N MET A 130 14.36 13.13 18.56
CA MET A 130 14.78 14.52 18.62
C MET A 130 14.69 14.85 20.10
N LEU A 131 15.85 15.13 20.71
CA LEU A 131 15.95 15.58 22.09
C LEU A 131 14.77 16.52 22.34
N SER A 132 13.84 16.10 23.20
CA SER A 132 12.94 17.05 23.83
C SER A 132 13.88 18.03 24.54
N ALA A 133 14.22 19.12 23.87
CA ALA A 133 14.98 20.20 24.44
C ALA A 133 14.13 20.70 25.61
N SER A 134 14.49 20.26 26.81
CA SER A 134 14.02 20.80 28.08
C SER A 134 15.08 21.74 28.60
#